data_AF-A0AAV1QWE2-F1
#
_entry.id   AF-A0AAV1QWE2-F1
#
_cell.length_a   1.000
_cell.length_b   1.000
_cell.length_c   1.000
_cell.angle_alpha   90.00
_cell.angle_beta   90.00
_cell.angle_gamma   90.00
#
_symmetry.space_group_name_H-M   'P 1'
#
loop_
_entity.id
_entity.type
_entity.pdbx_description
1 polymer ?
#
loop_
_entity_poly.entity_id
_entity_poly.type
_entity_poly.pdbx_seq_one_letter_code
_entity_poly.pdbx_strand_id
1 'polypeptide(L)'
;MTSDFTEISSKSFDYIVVGGSTAGCPLAANLSERFSMLLVDGNTNQTHEAYLNQPDSLGKKGDVILSAGALGSFEILMLSGIDPKSHFQNFGIPLMLDLVEARKEMQDNPCRSTIYNNKEHQFPDPKQVVGIAKDNFNASPTLIAIKIAVPESKGKLE
;
A
#
# COMPACT_ATOMS: atom_id res chain seq x y z
N MET A 1 0.59 -20.86 1.39
CA MET A 1 1.06 -19.50 1.70
C MET A 1 1.93 -19.61 2.94
N THR A 2 3.20 -19.17 2.88
CA THR A 2 4.09 -19.12 4.05
C THR A 2 4.19 -17.66 4.50
N SER A 3 4.16 -17.44 5.80
CA SER A 3 4.39 -16.14 6.42
C SER A 3 5.77 -16.06 7.08
N ASP A 4 6.57 -17.12 7.00
CA ASP A 4 7.92 -17.14 7.55
C ASP A 4 8.88 -16.45 6.58
N PHE A 5 9.46 -15.33 7.04
CA PHE A 5 10.40 -14.55 6.25
C PHE A 5 11.68 -15.33 5.90
N THR A 6 12.09 -16.27 6.75
CA THR A 6 13.30 -17.07 6.54
C THR A 6 13.18 -17.91 5.26
N GLU A 7 11.97 -18.37 4.96
CA GLU A 7 11.66 -19.14 3.75
C GLU A 7 11.47 -18.26 2.49
N ILE A 8 11.35 -16.94 2.65
CA ILE A 8 11.07 -15.96 1.59
C ILE A 8 12.37 -15.26 1.13
N SER A 9 13.26 -14.92 2.07
CA SER A 9 14.48 -14.13 1.84
C SER A 9 15.45 -14.69 0.78
N SER A 10 15.41 -15.99 0.53
CA SER A 10 16.26 -16.69 -0.43
C SER A 10 15.58 -16.98 -1.78
N LYS A 11 14.36 -16.49 -1.98
CA LYS A 11 13.55 -16.76 -3.17
C LYS A 11 13.40 -15.54 -4.07
N SER A 12 13.14 -15.83 -5.33
CA SER A 12 12.79 -14.82 -6.33
C SER A 12 11.36 -15.06 -6.83
N PHE A 13 10.70 -13.98 -7.25
CA PHE A 13 9.28 -13.99 -7.59
C PHE A 13 9.03 -13.35 -8.96
N ASP A 14 8.02 -13.84 -9.69
CA ASP A 14 7.57 -13.23 -10.95
C ASP A 14 6.87 -11.90 -10.68
N TYR A 15 6.11 -11.81 -9.58
CA TYR A 15 5.42 -10.59 -9.18
C TYR A 15 5.61 -10.30 -7.70
N ILE A 16 5.81 -9.02 -7.38
CA ILE A 16 5.73 -8.51 -6.00
C ILE A 16 4.56 -7.55 -5.94
N VAL A 17 3.52 -7.90 -5.19
CA VAL A 17 2.35 -7.04 -4.95
C VAL A 17 2.53 -6.34 -3.61
N VAL A 18 2.55 -5.01 -3.63
CA VAL A 18 2.71 -4.18 -2.43
C VAL A 18 1.37 -3.58 -2.05
N GLY A 19 0.86 -3.96 -0.87
CA GLY A 19 -0.41 -3.50 -0.31
C GLY A 19 -1.51 -4.56 -0.37
N GLY A 20 -2.05 -4.93 0.79
CA GLY A 20 -3.16 -5.88 0.95
C GLY A 20 -4.54 -5.24 0.88
N SER A 21 -4.73 -4.18 0.09
CA SER A 21 -6.02 -3.49 -0.02
C SER A 21 -7.10 -4.37 -0.67
N THR A 22 -8.32 -3.83 -0.79
CA THR A 22 -9.43 -4.51 -1.50
C THR A 22 -9.11 -4.86 -2.95
N ALA A 23 -8.15 -4.19 -3.58
CA ALA A 23 -7.66 -4.53 -4.92
C ALA A 23 -6.46 -5.50 -4.88
N GLY A 24 -5.58 -5.36 -3.88
CA GLY A 24 -4.33 -6.12 -3.80
C GLY A 24 -4.55 -7.60 -3.50
N CYS A 25 -5.42 -7.94 -2.55
CA CYS A 25 -5.67 -9.32 -2.14
C CYS A 25 -6.28 -10.19 -3.26
N PRO A 26 -7.36 -9.77 -3.96
CA PRO A 26 -7.91 -10.55 -5.08
C PRO A 26 -6.94 -10.66 -6.26
N LEU A 27 -6.18 -9.61 -6.54
CA LEU A 27 -5.15 -9.63 -7.57
C LEU A 27 -4.05 -10.66 -7.23
N ALA A 28 -3.60 -10.66 -5.99
CA ALA A 28 -2.63 -11.62 -5.50
C ALA A 28 -3.14 -13.06 -5.59
N ALA A 29 -4.38 -13.30 -5.17
CA ALA A 29 -5.01 -14.61 -5.28
C ALA A 29 -4.99 -15.13 -6.72
N ASN A 30 -5.40 -14.30 -7.69
CA ASN A 30 -5.41 -14.66 -9.10
C ASN A 30 -4.01 -14.88 -9.69
N LEU A 31 -3.04 -14.02 -9.37
CA LEU A 31 -1.66 -14.18 -9.86
C LEU A 31 -1.00 -15.45 -9.31
N SER A 32 -1.30 -15.81 -8.06
CA SER A 32 -0.75 -16.99 -7.39
C SER A 32 -1.15 -18.32 -8.04
N GLU A 33 -2.19 -18.35 -8.89
CA GLU A 33 -2.59 -19.55 -9.62
C GLU A 33 -1.57 -19.97 -10.69
N ARG A 34 -0.82 -19.01 -11.23
CA ARG A 34 0.05 -19.24 -12.41
C ARG A 34 1.48 -18.77 -12.23
N PHE A 35 1.73 -17.90 -11.25
CA PHE A 35 3.00 -17.22 -11.08
C PHE A 35 3.48 -17.32 -9.64
N SER A 36 4.80 -17.34 -9.48
CA SER A 36 5.42 -17.16 -8.17
C SER A 36 5.25 -15.70 -7.75
N MET A 37 4.66 -15.47 -6.59
CA MET A 37 4.43 -14.11 -6.14
C MET A 37 4.66 -13.89 -4.65
N LEU A 38 4.99 -12.65 -4.31
CA LEU A 38 5.07 -12.15 -2.93
C LEU A 38 4.02 -11.07 -2.74
N LEU A 39 3.14 -11.25 -1.75
CA LEU A 39 2.26 -10.19 -1.27
C LEU A 39 2.90 -9.57 -0.03
N VAL A 40 3.17 -8.27 -0.09
CA VAL A 40 3.72 -7.50 1.03
C VAL A 40 2.61 -6.67 1.64
N ASP A 41 2.37 -6.88 2.93
CA ASP A 41 1.49 -6.05 3.74
C ASP A 41 2.26 -5.42 4.91
N GLY A 42 1.92 -4.17 5.23
CA GLY A 42 2.71 -3.31 6.12
C GLY A 42 2.37 -3.53 7.58
N ASN A 43 3.15 -4.33 8.30
CA ASN A 43 2.95 -4.50 9.76
C ASN A 43 4.22 -4.83 10.56
N THR A 44 5.42 -4.46 10.08
CA THR A 44 6.66 -4.78 10.82
C THR A 44 7.63 -3.62 10.83
N ASN A 45 8.25 -3.34 11.99
CA ASN A 45 9.42 -2.46 12.11
C ASN A 45 10.71 -3.06 11.51
N GLN A 46 10.57 -4.12 10.71
CA GLN A 46 11.65 -4.87 10.11
C GLN A 46 11.73 -4.54 8.63
N THR A 47 12.96 -4.40 8.13
CA THR A 47 13.24 -4.29 6.70
C THR A 47 13.45 -5.69 6.15
N HIS A 48 12.75 -5.97 5.06
CA HIS A 48 12.79 -7.26 4.36
C HIS A 48 13.25 -7.04 2.93
N GLU A 49 14.17 -7.87 2.47
CA GLU A 49 14.63 -7.88 1.08
C GLU A 49 13.90 -8.95 0.29
N ALA A 50 13.51 -8.61 -0.94
CA ALA A 50 12.88 -9.52 -1.87
C ALA A 50 13.41 -9.27 -3.28
N TYR A 51 13.51 -10.34 -4.07
CA TYR A 51 14.11 -10.31 -5.39
C TYR A 51 13.09 -10.69 -6.46
N LEU A 52 13.10 -9.97 -7.58
CA LEU A 52 12.36 -10.36 -8.78
C LEU A 52 13.13 -11.42 -9.57
N ASN A 53 12.39 -12.28 -10.25
CA ASN A 53 12.98 -13.19 -11.22
C ASN A 53 13.69 -12.40 -12.32
N GLN A 54 14.94 -12.80 -12.59
CA GLN A 54 15.73 -12.22 -13.67
C GLN A 54 15.05 -12.51 -15.02
N PRO A 55 15.20 -11.62 -16.01
CA PRO A 55 14.69 -11.86 -17.34
C PRO A 55 15.27 -13.15 -17.91
N ASP A 56 14.39 -14.08 -18.29
CA ASP A 56 14.79 -15.29 -19.01
C ASP A 56 15.19 -14.96 -20.45
N SER A 57 15.68 -15.95 -21.19
CA SER A 57 16.04 -15.83 -22.61
C SER A 57 14.88 -15.40 -23.51
N LEU A 58 13.63 -15.48 -23.01
CA LEU A 58 12.40 -15.03 -23.68
C LEU A 58 12.03 -13.59 -23.32
N GLY A 59 12.79 -12.93 -22.44
CA GLY A 59 12.65 -11.53 -22.08
C GLY A 59 11.56 -11.24 -21.03
N LYS A 60 11.04 -12.24 -20.33
CA LYS A 60 10.01 -12.02 -19.30
C LYS A 60 10.65 -11.41 -18.04
N LYS A 61 10.37 -10.13 -17.78
CA LYS A 61 10.78 -9.46 -16.55
C LYS A 61 9.73 -9.68 -15.47
N GLY A 62 10.17 -9.88 -14.23
CA GLY A 62 9.28 -9.75 -13.09
C GLY A 62 8.90 -8.29 -12.85
N ASP A 63 7.70 -8.07 -12.32
CA ASP A 63 7.13 -6.73 -12.10
C ASP A 63 6.74 -6.50 -10.63
N VAL A 64 6.83 -5.23 -10.20
CA VAL A 64 6.29 -4.78 -8.91
C VAL A 64 4.95 -4.08 -9.15
N ILE A 65 3.91 -4.57 -8.50
CA ILE A 65 2.56 -4.01 -8.59
C ILE A 65 2.23 -3.29 -7.29
N LEU A 66 1.94 -2.00 -7.40
CA LEU A 66 1.57 -1.16 -6.27
C LEU A 66 0.05 -1.12 -6.11
N SER A 67 -0.46 -1.60 -4.97
CA SER A 67 -1.89 -1.73 -4.67
C SER A 67 -2.24 -1.28 -3.25
N ALA A 68 -1.54 -0.28 -2.72
CA ALA A 68 -1.74 0.26 -1.37
C ALA A 68 -2.85 1.33 -1.30
N GLY A 69 -3.73 1.41 -2.32
CA GLY A 69 -4.74 2.46 -2.45
C GLY A 69 -4.16 3.81 -2.88
N ALA A 70 -5.02 4.79 -3.17
CA ALA A 70 -4.58 6.09 -3.71
C ALA A 70 -3.55 6.78 -2.79
N LEU A 71 -3.83 6.88 -1.49
CA LEU A 71 -2.93 7.53 -0.54
C LEU A 71 -1.66 6.71 -0.26
N GLY A 72 -1.80 5.42 0.10
CA GLY A 72 -0.67 4.57 0.47
C GLY A 72 0.30 4.35 -0.70
N SER A 73 -0.20 4.26 -1.93
CA SER A 73 0.65 4.11 -3.11
C SER A 73 1.51 5.36 -3.34
N PHE A 74 0.96 6.57 -3.17
CA PHE A 74 1.76 7.79 -3.27
C PHE A 74 2.79 7.94 -2.17
N GLU A 75 2.46 7.52 -0.95
CA GLU A 75 3.43 7.51 0.15
C GLU A 75 4.61 6.60 -0.16
N ILE A 76 4.33 5.38 -0.66
CA ILE A 76 5.37 4.41 -1.07
C ILE A 76 6.25 4.98 -2.19
N LEU A 77 5.67 5.62 -3.22
CA LEU A 77 6.42 6.24 -4.31
C LEU A 77 7.34 7.36 -3.81
N MET A 78 6.82 8.25 -2.95
CA MET A 78 7.60 9.33 -2.36
C MET A 78 8.78 8.77 -1.55
N LEU A 79 8.55 7.79 -0.69
CA LEU A 79 9.61 7.18 0.11
C LEU A 79 10.63 6.43 -0.73
N SER A 80 10.26 6.03 -1.94
CA SER A 80 11.15 5.44 -2.95
C SER A 80 11.89 6.50 -3.79
N GLY A 81 11.74 7.79 -3.49
CA GLY A 81 12.36 8.87 -4.25
C GLY A 81 11.66 9.20 -5.56
N ILE A 82 10.40 8.80 -5.73
CA ILE A 82 9.57 9.03 -6.92
C ILE A 82 8.48 10.05 -6.57
N ASP A 83 8.79 11.33 -6.75
CA ASP A 83 7.90 12.47 -6.46
C ASP A 83 8.58 13.77 -6.96
N PRO A 84 7.94 14.95 -6.91
CA PRO A 84 8.61 16.21 -7.21
C PRO A 84 9.84 16.40 -6.33
N LYS A 85 10.96 16.81 -6.93
CA LYS A 85 12.24 17.06 -6.23
C LYS A 85 12.13 17.98 -5.02
N SER A 86 11.16 18.91 -5.01
CA SER A 86 10.91 19.82 -3.89
C SER A 86 10.55 19.10 -2.59
N HIS A 87 9.93 17.92 -2.65
CA HIS A 87 9.55 17.18 -1.46
C HIS A 87 10.75 16.61 -0.71
N PHE A 88 11.88 16.32 -1.38
CA PHE A 88 12.98 15.57 -0.76
C PHE A 88 14.06 16.41 -0.06
N GLN A 89 14.04 17.73 -0.21
CA GLN A 89 15.13 18.62 0.26
C GLN A 89 15.43 18.45 1.76
N ASN A 90 14.44 18.09 2.57
CA ASN A 90 14.56 17.98 4.02
C ASN A 90 14.55 16.54 4.55
N PHE A 91 14.32 15.53 3.69
CA PHE A 91 14.09 14.14 4.15
C PHE A 91 15.23 13.18 3.91
N GLY A 92 16.36 13.62 3.33
CA GLY A 92 17.51 12.76 3.08
C GLY A 92 17.20 11.55 2.19
N ILE A 93 16.13 11.61 1.39
CA ILE A 93 15.73 10.57 0.44
C ILE A 93 16.37 10.90 -0.90
N PRO A 94 17.11 9.96 -1.53
CA PRO A 94 17.66 10.19 -2.86
C PRO A 94 16.54 10.27 -3.90
N LEU A 95 16.58 11.30 -4.75
CA LEU A 95 15.66 11.43 -5.88
C LEU A 95 15.95 10.34 -6.91
N MET A 96 15.00 9.43 -7.13
CA MET A 96 15.04 8.41 -8.18
C MET A 96 14.38 8.90 -9.47
N LEU A 97 13.21 9.55 -9.35
CA LEU A 97 12.45 10.07 -10.48
C LEU A 97 11.69 11.33 -10.07
N ASP A 98 11.96 12.44 -10.76
CA ASP A 98 11.26 13.71 -10.56
C ASP A 98 9.90 13.67 -11.25
N LEU A 99 8.85 13.35 -10.49
CA LEU A 99 7.49 13.18 -11.01
C LEU A 99 6.58 14.33 -10.53
N VAL A 100 6.67 15.47 -11.21
CA VAL A 100 6.02 16.73 -10.81
C VAL A 100 4.49 16.65 -10.71
N GLU A 101 3.86 15.68 -11.38
CA GLU A 101 2.40 15.57 -11.49
C GLU A 101 1.78 14.50 -10.59
N ALA A 102 2.58 13.71 -9.88
CA ALA A 102 2.12 12.48 -9.20
C ALA A 102 0.86 12.68 -8.33
N ARG A 103 0.76 13.77 -7.56
CA ARG A 103 -0.36 14.05 -6.64
C ARG A 103 -1.33 15.16 -7.07
N LYS A 104 -1.08 15.84 -8.19
CA LYS A 104 -1.86 17.05 -8.54
C LYS A 104 -3.32 16.76 -8.90
N GLU A 105 -3.58 15.57 -9.42
CA GLU A 105 -4.91 15.16 -9.91
C GLU A 105 -5.66 14.22 -8.95
N MET A 106 -5.27 14.20 -7.66
CA MET A 106 -6.03 13.46 -6.66
C MET A 106 -7.41 14.10 -6.48
N GLN A 107 -8.45 13.32 -6.75
CA GLN A 107 -9.84 13.74 -6.64
C GLN A 107 -10.59 12.82 -5.69
N ASP A 108 -11.49 13.41 -4.91
CA ASP A 108 -12.48 12.68 -4.12
C ASP A 108 -13.85 13.30 -4.40
N ASN A 109 -14.89 12.48 -4.32
CA ASN A 109 -16.25 12.96 -4.51
C ASN A 109 -16.74 13.61 -3.20
N PRO A 110 -17.00 14.93 -3.16
CA PRO A 110 -17.42 15.58 -1.94
C PRO A 110 -18.78 15.03 -1.48
N CYS A 111 -18.82 14.43 -0.29
CA CYS A 111 -20.08 14.01 0.32
C CYS A 111 -20.79 15.24 0.91
N ARG A 112 -21.94 15.60 0.34
CA ARG A 112 -22.83 16.62 0.90
C ARG A 112 -24.05 15.93 1.51
N SER A 113 -24.15 15.97 2.83
CA SER A 113 -25.33 15.49 3.55
C SER A 113 -26.26 16.65 3.91
N THR A 114 -27.55 16.51 3.63
CA THR A 114 -28.60 17.40 4.13
C THR A 114 -29.43 16.62 5.14
N ILE A 115 -29.39 17.05 6.40
CA ILE A 115 -30.14 16.41 7.49
C ILE A 115 -31.42 17.22 7.71
N TYR A 116 -32.58 16.57 7.55
CA TYR A 116 -33.88 17.16 7.84
C TYR A 116 -34.49 16.46 9.06
N ASN A 117 -34.55 17.16 10.19
CA ASN A 117 -35.11 16.64 11.43
C ASN A 117 -36.63 16.89 11.48
N ASN A 118 -37.43 15.83 11.43
CA ASN A 118 -38.87 15.89 11.73
C ASN A 118 -39.12 15.52 13.20
N LYS A 119 -39.81 16.39 13.96
CA LYS A 119 -40.14 16.14 15.37
C LYS A 119 -41.18 15.02 15.58
N GLU A 120 -41.99 14.70 14.56
CA GLU A 120 -43.10 13.74 14.69
C GLU A 120 -42.74 12.31 14.26
N HIS A 121 -41.60 12.11 13.59
CA HIS A 121 -41.12 10.80 13.16
C HIS A 121 -39.62 10.69 13.44
N GLN A 122 -39.27 10.53 14.71
CA GLN A 122 -37.95 10.02 15.08
C GLN A 122 -37.93 8.51 14.84
N PHE A 123 -37.74 8.10 13.60
CA PHE A 123 -37.11 6.79 13.41
C PHE A 123 -35.68 6.98 13.90
N PRO A 124 -35.18 6.20 14.88
CA PRO A 124 -33.75 6.19 15.11
C PRO A 124 -33.12 5.89 13.76
N ASP A 125 -32.15 6.70 13.33
CA ASP A 125 -31.36 6.35 12.15
C ASP A 125 -31.02 4.87 12.31
N PRO A 126 -31.42 3.99 11.38
CA PRO A 126 -30.93 2.62 11.45
C PRO A 126 -29.43 2.81 11.50
N LYS A 127 -28.80 2.38 12.59
CA LYS A 127 -27.35 2.50 12.74
C LYS A 127 -26.78 1.93 11.45
N GLN A 128 -26.32 2.80 10.55
CA GLN A 128 -25.63 2.35 9.37
C GLN A 128 -24.24 2.07 9.88
N VAL A 129 -24.15 0.93 10.56
CA VAL A 129 -22.88 0.28 10.81
C VAL A 129 -22.43 -0.13 9.42
N VAL A 130 -21.53 0.67 8.82
CA VAL A 130 -20.61 0.12 7.83
C VAL A 130 -19.89 -1.00 8.56
N GLY A 131 -20.17 -2.24 8.15
CA GLY A 131 -20.15 -3.43 9.00
C GLY A 131 -18.99 -3.52 10.00
N ILE A 132 -19.32 -3.81 11.26
CA ILE A 132 -18.48 -4.70 12.06
C ILE A 132 -18.94 -6.11 11.68
N ALA A 133 -18.06 -6.88 11.04
CA ALA A 133 -18.31 -8.29 10.78
C ALA A 133 -18.63 -8.99 12.10
N LYS A 134 -19.67 -9.83 12.10
CA LYS A 134 -20.16 -10.55 13.29
C LYS A 134 -19.23 -11.67 13.78
N ASP A 135 -18.07 -11.79 13.16
CA ASP A 135 -17.06 -12.75 13.56
C ASP A 135 -15.97 -12.00 14.32
N ASN A 136 -15.74 -12.44 15.57
CA ASN A 136 -14.67 -11.98 16.45
C ASN A 136 -13.30 -12.24 15.80
N PHE A 137 -12.83 -11.32 14.96
CA PHE A 137 -11.42 -11.22 14.66
C PHE A 137 -10.81 -10.18 15.61
N ASN A 138 -9.85 -10.63 16.43
CA ASN A 138 -8.93 -9.75 17.15
C ASN A 138 -8.21 -8.87 16.12
N ALA A 139 -8.73 -7.68 15.84
CA ALA A 139 -8.11 -6.73 14.93
C ALA A 139 -7.80 -5.44 15.68
N SER A 140 -6.51 -5.23 15.97
CA SER A 140 -5.99 -3.95 16.44
C SER A 140 -5.88 -2.99 15.24
N PRO A 141 -6.27 -1.71 15.36
CA PRO A 141 -6.02 -0.74 14.30
C PRO A 141 -4.51 -0.50 14.18
N THR A 142 -3.97 -0.66 12.97
CA THR A 142 -2.55 -0.42 12.67
C THR A 142 -2.41 0.80 11.77
N LEU A 143 -1.60 1.76 12.21
CA LEU A 143 -1.05 2.82 11.37
C LEU A 143 0.08 2.22 10.54
N ILE A 144 0.02 2.40 9.22
CA ILE A 144 1.04 1.92 8.30
C ILE A 144 1.94 3.09 7.95
N ALA A 145 3.20 3.01 8.38
CA ALA A 145 4.30 3.77 7.80
C ALA A 145 5.19 2.74 7.10
N ILE A 146 5.29 2.83 5.78
CA ILE A 146 6.27 2.06 5.03
C ILE A 146 7.55 2.90 4.99
N LYS A 147 8.72 2.27 5.02
CA LYS A 147 9.99 2.92 4.68
C LYS A 147 10.74 1.94 3.79
N ILE A 148 10.77 2.22 2.50
CA ILE A 148 11.59 1.45 1.56
C ILE A 148 13.03 1.92 1.76
N ALA A 149 13.89 1.01 2.19
CA ALA A 149 15.27 1.32 2.52
C ALA A 149 16.09 1.57 1.24
N VAL A 150 16.53 2.81 1.10
CA VAL A 150 17.77 3.20 0.41
C VAL A 150 18.48 4.16 1.39
N PRO A 151 19.82 4.35 1.32
CA PRO A 151 20.72 4.52 2.48
C PRO A 151 20.20 5.44 3.59
N GLU A 152 20.50 5.07 4.84
CA GLU A 152 20.11 5.72 6.09
C GLU A 152 19.85 7.24 5.96
N SER A 153 18.57 7.63 5.81
CA SER A 153 18.19 9.04 5.94
C SER A 153 18.34 9.48 7.39
N LYS A 154 19.18 10.51 7.59
CA LYS A 154 19.46 11.15 8.88
C LYS A 154 18.56 12.37 9.17
N GLY A 155 17.44 12.53 8.47
CA GLY A 155 16.51 13.65 8.66
C GLY A 155 15.53 13.43 9.81
N LYS A 156 15.31 14.46 10.65
CA LYS A 156 14.19 14.52 11.59
C LYS A 156 13.06 15.36 10.97
N LEU A 157 11.82 14.89 11.11
CA LEU A 157 10.63 15.69 10.89
C LEU A 157 10.49 16.65 12.09
N GLU A 158 10.55 17.96 11.82
CA GLU A 158 10.16 19.01 12.78
C GLU A 158 8.65 19.26 12.72
#